data_AF-A0AAD5CYM3-F1
#
_entry.id   AF-A0AAD5CYM3-F1
#
_cell.length_a   1.000
_cell.length_b   1.000
_cell.length_c   1.000
_cell.angle_alpha   90.00
_cell.angle_beta   90.00
_cell.angle_gamma   90.00
#
_symmetry.space_group_name_H-M   'P 1'
#
loop_
_entity.id
_entity.type
_entity.pdbx_description
1 polymer ?
#
loop_
_entity_poly.entity_id
_entity_poly.type
_entity_poly.pdbx_seq_one_letter_code
_entity_poly.pdbx_strand_id
1 'polypeptide(L)'
;LATKFSYTGQACICTNRLLVQEGIYDRFMNAFSNAVKSLKVGSGLSEGVAQGPLINEAAVQKVESLVQDAISKGAKVVVGGKRHNLGFTFYEPTIISDVKNEMLIARQEIFGPVAPVIKFKTEEEAIQIANDTDAGLAAYLFTNNIQRSWRVSEALEYGIVGVNEGIYSYEVAPFGGFKQSGLGREGSKYGLDEYLEIKCICMGNMG
;
A
#
# COMPACT_ATOMS: atom_id res chain seq x y z
N LEU A 1 9.74 -3.74 -0.06
CA LEU A 1 9.61 -4.55 -1.30
C LEU A 1 8.33 -5.37 -1.30
N ALA A 2 8.16 -6.28 -0.34
CA ALA A 2 7.00 -7.17 -0.25
C ALA A 2 5.65 -6.42 -0.31
N THR A 3 5.49 -5.31 0.41
CA THR A 3 4.22 -4.57 0.41
C THR A 3 3.88 -3.91 -0.93
N LYS A 4 4.86 -3.40 -1.69
CA LYS A 4 4.60 -2.61 -2.90
C LYS A 4 4.66 -3.42 -4.20
N PHE A 5 5.60 -4.36 -4.29
CA PHE A 5 5.91 -5.04 -5.53
C PHE A 5 5.32 -6.46 -5.59
N SER A 6 4.76 -7.00 -4.51
CA SER A 6 3.96 -8.23 -4.63
C SER A 6 2.80 -8.02 -5.61
N TYR A 7 2.50 -9.05 -6.41
CA TYR A 7 1.48 -8.99 -7.47
C TYR A 7 1.68 -7.84 -8.48
N THR A 8 2.93 -7.38 -8.66
CA THR A 8 3.24 -6.18 -9.47
C THR A 8 2.50 -4.92 -8.94
N GLY A 9 2.24 -4.87 -7.64
CA GLY A 9 1.55 -3.75 -6.98
C GLY A 9 0.04 -3.71 -7.20
N GLN A 10 -0.57 -4.81 -7.66
CA GLN A 10 -1.99 -4.91 -8.02
C GLN A 10 -2.86 -5.55 -6.92
N ALA A 11 -2.59 -5.20 -5.66
CA ALA A 11 -3.43 -5.63 -4.53
C ALA A 11 -3.86 -4.43 -3.68
N CYS A 12 -5.04 -4.51 -3.07
CA CYS A 12 -5.61 -3.44 -2.25
C CYS A 12 -4.75 -3.07 -1.03
N ILE A 13 -3.98 -4.03 -0.50
CA ILE A 13 -3.07 -3.82 0.62
C ILE A 13 -1.68 -3.33 0.20
N CYS A 14 -1.44 -3.12 -1.10
CA CYS A 14 -0.14 -2.65 -1.57
C CYS A 14 0.11 -1.21 -1.15
N THR A 15 1.32 -0.93 -0.66
CA THR A 15 1.68 0.42 -0.18
C THR A 15 1.67 1.45 -1.31
N ASN A 16 0.67 2.32 -1.35
CA ASN A 16 0.58 3.40 -2.35
C ASN A 16 1.46 4.61 -2.01
N ARG A 17 1.77 4.84 -0.74
CA ARG A 17 2.62 5.96 -0.28
C ARG A 17 3.69 5.45 0.67
N LEU A 18 4.96 5.69 0.35
CA LEU A 18 6.08 5.41 1.25
C LEU A 18 6.47 6.71 1.96
N LEU A 19 6.17 6.80 3.26
CA LEU A 19 6.61 7.92 4.09
C LEU A 19 7.96 7.56 4.71
N VAL A 20 8.98 8.39 4.48
CA VAL A 20 10.35 8.11 4.96
C VAL A 20 10.91 9.33 5.69
N GLN A 21 11.36 9.12 6.92
CA GLN A 21 11.86 10.20 7.79
C GLN A 21 13.19 10.77 7.27
N GLU A 22 13.38 12.08 7.36
CA GLU A 22 14.54 12.81 6.83
C GLU A 22 15.89 12.19 7.25
N GLY A 23 16.03 11.78 8.52
CA GLY A 23 17.28 11.24 9.06
C GLY A 23 17.73 9.89 8.48
N ILE A 24 16.82 9.14 7.84
CA ILE A 24 17.14 7.86 7.17
C ILE A 24 16.93 7.88 5.66
N TYR A 25 16.43 9.01 5.13
CA TYR A 25 15.89 9.08 3.77
C TYR A 25 16.91 8.65 2.71
N ASP A 26 18.12 9.21 2.71
CA ASP A 26 19.10 8.92 1.67
C ASP A 26 19.58 7.47 1.75
N ARG A 27 19.79 6.95 2.96
CA ARG A 27 20.16 5.54 3.17
C ARG A 27 19.05 4.60 2.68
N PHE A 28 17.79 4.91 3.01
CA PHE A 28 16.63 4.15 2.55
C PHE A 28 16.53 4.18 1.03
N MET A 29 16.60 5.36 0.40
CA MET A 29 16.47 5.52 -1.04
C MET A 29 17.54 4.76 -1.82
N ASN A 30 18.78 4.77 -1.33
CA ASN A 30 19.88 4.01 -1.93
C ASN A 30 19.63 2.50 -1.85
N ALA A 31 19.31 1.98 -0.66
CA ALA A 31 19.04 0.56 -0.46
C ALA A 31 17.80 0.10 -1.25
N PHE A 32 16.74 0.89 -1.22
CA PHE A 32 15.48 0.61 -1.90
C PHE A 32 15.65 0.62 -3.42
N SER A 33 16.38 1.60 -3.96
CA SER A 33 16.67 1.67 -5.40
C SER A 33 17.44 0.46 -5.90
N ASN A 34 18.47 0.02 -5.16
CA ASN A 34 19.23 -1.17 -5.51
C ASN A 34 18.34 -2.43 -5.48
N ALA A 35 17.50 -2.56 -4.46
CA ALA A 35 16.62 -3.70 -4.31
C ALA A 35 15.51 -3.75 -5.38
N VAL A 36 14.99 -2.60 -5.80
CA VAL A 36 14.00 -2.50 -6.90
C VAL A 36 14.65 -2.80 -8.26
N LYS A 37 15.86 -2.31 -8.51
CA LYS A 37 16.62 -2.61 -9.74
C LYS A 37 16.91 -4.11 -9.91
N SER A 38 17.02 -4.87 -8.82
CA SER A 38 17.22 -6.32 -8.87
C SER A 38 15.94 -7.12 -9.16
N LEU A 39 14.77 -6.49 -9.23
CA LEU A 39 13.52 -7.20 -9.55
C LEU A 39 13.48 -7.60 -11.02
N LYS A 40 13.45 -8.91 -11.28
CA LYS A 40 13.31 -9.46 -12.62
C LYS A 40 11.87 -9.33 -13.10
N VAL A 41 11.67 -8.60 -14.19
CA VAL A 41 10.39 -8.51 -14.92
C VAL A 41 10.34 -9.62 -15.97
N GLY A 42 9.19 -10.32 -16.08
CA GLY A 42 9.03 -11.37 -17.08
C GLY A 42 7.73 -12.14 -16.94
N SER A 43 7.62 -13.25 -17.67
CA SER A 43 6.48 -14.16 -17.55
C SER A 43 6.41 -14.76 -16.14
N GLY A 44 5.20 -14.81 -15.57
CA GLY A 44 4.97 -15.41 -14.25
C GLY A 44 5.27 -16.92 -14.18
N LEU A 45 5.44 -17.58 -15.33
CA LEU A 45 5.83 -19.00 -15.41
C LEU A 45 7.36 -19.19 -15.40
N SER A 46 8.14 -18.11 -15.51
CA SER A 46 9.59 -18.18 -15.59
C SER A 46 10.24 -18.08 -14.20
N GLU A 47 11.22 -18.95 -13.95
CA GLU A 47 11.94 -18.96 -12.68
C GLU A 47 12.65 -17.63 -12.37
N GLY A 48 12.57 -17.23 -11.11
CA GLY A 48 13.17 -16.00 -10.57
C GLY A 48 12.50 -14.71 -11.01
N VAL A 49 11.40 -14.75 -11.78
CA VAL A 49 10.62 -13.55 -12.09
C VAL A 49 9.91 -13.06 -10.84
N ALA A 50 10.13 -11.79 -10.50
CA ALA A 50 9.50 -11.14 -9.38
C ALA A 50 8.31 -10.26 -9.80
N GLN A 51 8.27 -9.81 -11.06
CA GLN A 51 7.26 -8.87 -11.58
C GLN A 51 6.65 -9.41 -12.88
N GLY A 52 5.36 -9.72 -12.83
CA GLY A 52 4.55 -10.06 -14.00
C GLY A 52 3.99 -8.83 -14.71
N PRO A 53 3.18 -9.02 -15.76
CA PRO A 53 2.51 -7.92 -16.44
C PRO A 53 1.42 -7.27 -15.57
N LEU A 54 1.01 -6.05 -15.93
CA LEU A 54 -0.25 -5.50 -15.48
C LEU A 54 -1.42 -6.21 -16.16
N ILE A 55 -2.58 -6.21 -15.50
CA ILE A 55 -3.76 -6.98 -15.92
C ILE A 55 -4.25 -6.64 -17.32
N ASN A 56 -4.17 -5.37 -17.73
CA ASN A 56 -4.59 -4.90 -19.05
C ASN A 56 -3.95 -3.55 -19.41
N GLU A 57 -4.20 -3.10 -20.64
CA GLU A 57 -3.68 -1.83 -21.17
C GLU A 57 -4.20 -0.59 -20.41
N ALA A 58 -5.45 -0.61 -19.95
CA ALA A 58 -6.02 0.50 -19.17
C ALA A 58 -5.28 0.70 -17.84
N ALA A 59 -4.82 -0.39 -17.20
CA ALA A 59 -3.99 -0.32 -16.01
C ALA A 59 -2.62 0.33 -16.31
N VAL A 60 -2.00 0.00 -17.44
CA VAL A 60 -0.75 0.65 -17.90
C VAL A 60 -0.97 2.15 -18.10
N GLN A 61 -2.01 2.53 -18.83
CA GLN A 61 -2.33 3.93 -19.11
C GLN A 61 -2.60 4.73 -17.84
N LYS A 62 -3.31 4.13 -16.86
CA LYS A 62 -3.53 4.75 -15.54
C LYS A 62 -2.19 4.98 -14.82
N VAL A 63 -1.32 3.98 -14.78
CA VAL A 63 0.01 4.10 -14.19
C VAL A 63 0.82 5.21 -14.87
N GLU A 64 0.84 5.24 -16.20
CA GLU A 64 1.52 6.29 -16.98
C GLU A 64 0.99 7.67 -16.66
N SER A 65 -0.34 7.84 -16.61
CA SER A 65 -0.99 9.10 -16.27
C SER A 65 -0.56 9.61 -14.88
N LEU A 66 -0.56 8.75 -13.86
CA LEU A 66 -0.16 9.12 -12.51
C LEU A 66 1.32 9.49 -12.41
N VAL A 67 2.18 8.74 -13.11
CA VAL A 67 3.63 9.01 -13.17
C VAL A 67 3.90 10.36 -13.87
N GLN A 68 3.24 10.62 -15.00
CA GLN A 68 3.39 11.88 -15.74
C GLN A 68 2.86 13.09 -14.95
N ASP A 69 1.71 12.96 -14.28
CA ASP A 69 1.20 14.01 -13.37
C ASP A 69 2.23 14.36 -12.31
N ALA A 70 2.79 13.35 -11.63
CA ALA A 70 3.81 13.55 -10.61
C ALA A 70 5.05 14.28 -11.15
N ILE A 71 5.57 13.84 -12.30
CA ILE A 71 6.74 14.48 -12.96
C ILE A 71 6.43 15.93 -13.32
N SER A 72 5.27 16.21 -13.91
CA SER A 72 4.85 17.57 -14.27
C SER A 72 4.75 18.52 -13.08
N LYS A 73 4.54 17.98 -11.87
CA LYS A 73 4.46 18.71 -10.60
C LYS A 73 5.80 18.73 -9.83
N GLY A 74 6.88 18.26 -10.44
CA GLY A 74 8.25 18.35 -9.92
C GLY A 74 8.76 17.10 -9.20
N ALA A 75 8.00 16.00 -9.21
CA ALA A 75 8.51 14.72 -8.71
C ALA A 75 9.59 14.15 -9.66
N LYS A 76 10.46 13.29 -9.14
CA LYS A 76 11.60 12.75 -9.90
C LYS A 76 11.58 11.23 -9.93
N VAL A 77 11.72 10.67 -11.12
CA VAL A 77 11.92 9.23 -11.31
C VAL A 77 13.34 8.86 -10.90
N VAL A 78 13.46 7.93 -9.95
CA VAL A 78 14.75 7.41 -9.44
C VAL A 78 15.11 6.08 -10.10
N VAL A 79 14.09 5.25 -10.36
CA VAL A 79 14.19 3.95 -11.03
C VAL A 79 12.96 3.79 -11.91
N GLY A 80 13.09 3.18 -13.08
CA GLY A 80 11.97 2.82 -13.95
C GLY A 80 11.32 4.04 -14.63
N GLY A 81 9.99 4.11 -14.57
CA GLY A 81 9.17 5.25 -15.00
C GLY A 81 8.57 5.13 -16.39
N LYS A 82 8.65 3.95 -17.02
CA LYS A 82 8.16 3.70 -18.38
C LYS A 82 7.74 2.25 -18.56
N ARG A 83 7.11 1.96 -19.71
CA ARG A 83 6.84 0.58 -20.15
C ARG A 83 8.14 -0.21 -20.27
N HIS A 84 8.08 -1.48 -19.91
CA HIS A 84 9.23 -2.38 -20.01
C HIS A 84 9.48 -2.79 -21.47
N ASN A 85 10.73 -3.07 -21.83
CA ASN A 85 11.13 -3.47 -23.18
C ASN A 85 10.48 -4.78 -23.69
N LEU A 86 9.86 -5.56 -22.80
CA LEU A 86 9.07 -6.75 -23.18
C LEU A 86 7.78 -6.38 -23.92
N GLY A 87 7.37 -5.11 -23.92
CA GLY A 87 6.14 -4.65 -24.56
C GLY A 87 4.88 -5.07 -23.81
N PHE A 88 3.74 -5.12 -24.51
CA PHE A 88 2.43 -5.46 -23.95
C PHE A 88 2.11 -4.63 -22.69
N THR A 89 1.64 -5.28 -21.63
CA THR A 89 1.28 -4.66 -20.36
C THR A 89 2.39 -4.76 -19.31
N PHE A 90 3.64 -4.99 -19.72
CA PHE A 90 4.78 -4.97 -18.81
C PHE A 90 5.24 -3.53 -18.54
N TYR A 91 5.41 -3.20 -17.26
CA TYR A 91 5.84 -1.88 -16.80
C TYR A 91 7.07 -2.01 -15.90
N GLU A 92 8.00 -1.04 -15.96
CA GLU A 92 9.20 -1.07 -15.15
C GLU A 92 8.87 -0.82 -13.67
N PRO A 93 9.42 -1.60 -12.72
CA PRO A 93 9.38 -1.26 -11.30
C PRO A 93 9.92 0.15 -11.08
N THR A 94 9.07 1.03 -10.56
CA THR A 94 9.32 2.47 -10.58
C THR A 94 9.41 3.02 -9.16
N ILE A 95 10.38 3.89 -8.92
CA ILE A 95 10.47 4.69 -7.70
C ILE A 95 10.37 6.16 -8.10
N ILE A 96 9.47 6.90 -7.44
CA ILE A 96 9.33 8.34 -7.61
C ILE A 96 9.65 9.02 -6.29
N SER A 97 10.58 9.96 -6.32
CA SER A 97 10.98 10.80 -5.18
C SER A 97 10.44 12.22 -5.34
N ASP A 98 10.60 13.03 -4.28
CA ASP A 98 10.10 14.40 -4.23
C ASP A 98 8.57 14.49 -4.46
N VAL A 99 7.86 13.44 -4.05
CA VAL A 99 6.39 13.36 -4.13
C VAL A 99 5.80 14.20 -3.01
N LYS A 100 4.77 14.99 -3.35
CA LYS A 100 3.97 15.76 -2.38
C LYS A 100 2.59 15.13 -2.21
N ASN A 101 1.97 15.31 -1.05
CA ASN A 101 0.73 14.61 -0.70
C ASN A 101 -0.45 15.00 -1.62
N GLU A 102 -0.43 16.20 -2.21
CA GLU A 102 -1.44 16.71 -3.13
C GLU A 102 -1.32 16.16 -4.57
N MET A 103 -0.23 15.46 -4.91
CA MET A 103 -0.08 14.86 -6.25
C MET A 103 -1.05 13.70 -6.44
N LEU A 104 -1.54 13.48 -7.66
CA LEU A 104 -2.55 12.43 -7.91
C LEU A 104 -2.05 11.04 -7.51
N ILE A 105 -0.75 10.78 -7.71
CA ILE A 105 -0.11 9.52 -7.34
C ILE A 105 -0.12 9.24 -5.82
N ALA A 106 -0.27 10.27 -4.98
CA ALA A 106 -0.42 10.15 -3.54
C ALA A 106 -1.90 10.12 -3.11
N ARG A 107 -2.82 10.63 -3.93
CA ARG A 107 -4.26 10.70 -3.63
C ARG A 107 -5.06 9.51 -4.15
N GLN A 108 -4.56 8.79 -5.15
CA GLN A 108 -5.28 7.69 -5.80
C GLN A 108 -4.57 6.35 -5.61
N GLU A 109 -5.35 5.26 -5.67
CA GLU A 109 -4.79 3.91 -5.69
C GLU A 109 -4.16 3.61 -7.04
N ILE A 110 -2.88 3.20 -7.03
CA ILE A 110 -2.07 3.05 -8.24
C ILE A 110 -2.39 1.73 -8.96
N PHE A 111 -2.49 0.63 -8.22
CA PHE A 111 -2.59 -0.74 -8.76
C PHE A 111 -1.53 -1.03 -9.85
N GLY A 112 -0.27 -0.79 -9.52
CA GLY A 112 0.86 -1.01 -10.40
C GLY A 112 2.19 -0.84 -9.68
N PRO A 113 3.32 -1.16 -10.33
CA PRO A 113 4.63 -1.32 -9.69
C PRO A 113 5.33 0.03 -9.52
N VAL A 114 4.64 1.03 -8.99
CA VAL A 114 5.16 2.38 -8.76
C VAL A 114 5.16 2.70 -7.28
N ALA A 115 6.30 3.13 -6.76
CA ALA A 115 6.57 3.43 -5.36
C ALA A 115 6.82 4.94 -5.18
N PRO A 116 5.80 5.75 -4.88
CA PRO A 116 5.96 7.16 -4.55
C PRO A 116 6.51 7.31 -3.15
N VAL A 117 7.55 8.13 -2.99
CA VAL A 117 8.23 8.36 -1.72
C VAL A 117 8.06 9.82 -1.30
N ILE A 118 7.48 10.01 -0.12
CA ILE A 118 7.25 11.31 0.51
C ILE A 118 8.19 11.41 1.71
N LYS A 119 8.98 12.47 1.76
CA LYS A 119 9.88 12.76 2.88
C LYS A 119 9.10 13.49 3.97
N PHE A 120 9.30 13.11 5.23
CA PHE A 120 8.75 13.81 6.39
C PHE A 120 9.82 14.05 7.47
N LYS A 121 9.54 14.93 8.43
CA LYS A 121 10.46 15.28 9.52
C LYS A 121 10.01 14.71 10.86
N THR A 122 8.74 14.89 11.20
CA THR A 122 8.21 14.56 12.53
C THR A 122 7.24 13.37 12.50
N GLU A 123 7.07 12.70 13.64
CA GLU A 123 6.13 11.58 13.77
C GLU A 123 4.68 12.06 13.53
N GLU A 124 4.35 13.23 14.05
CA GLU A 124 3.06 13.89 13.93
C GLU A 124 2.73 14.23 12.47
N GLU A 125 3.71 14.77 11.72
CA GLU A 125 3.58 15.02 10.29
C GLU A 125 3.33 13.73 9.50
N ALA A 126 4.03 12.64 9.83
CA ALA A 126 3.84 11.36 9.16
C ALA A 126 2.42 10.80 9.38
N ILE A 127 1.90 10.89 10.62
CA ILE A 127 0.53 10.49 10.96
C ILE A 127 -0.48 11.37 10.20
N GLN A 128 -0.27 12.68 10.17
CA GLN A 128 -1.16 13.61 9.46
C GLN A 128 -1.21 13.28 7.96
N ILE A 129 -0.05 13.09 7.32
CA ILE A 129 0.01 12.70 5.89
C ILE A 129 -0.65 11.34 5.68
N ALA A 130 -0.37 10.36 6.54
CA ALA A 130 -0.95 9.03 6.44
C ALA A 130 -2.49 9.09 6.53
N ASN A 131 -3.05 9.83 7.48
CA ASN A 131 -4.50 9.90 7.67
C ASN A 131 -5.20 10.85 6.67
N ASP A 132 -4.48 11.77 6.01
CA ASP A 132 -5.00 12.63 4.95
C ASP A 132 -5.21 11.86 3.63
N THR A 133 -6.23 11.01 3.63
CA THR A 133 -6.76 10.26 2.50
C THR A 133 -8.14 9.70 2.86
N ASP A 134 -8.96 9.42 1.85
CA ASP A 134 -10.26 8.76 2.02
C ASP A 134 -10.14 7.25 2.25
N ALA A 135 -8.95 6.67 1.99
CA ALA A 135 -8.67 5.25 2.17
C ALA A 135 -8.15 4.94 3.58
N GLY A 136 -8.53 3.78 4.11
CA GLY A 136 -8.16 3.34 5.46
C GLY A 136 -8.06 1.81 5.58
N LEU A 137 -7.53 1.13 4.56
CA LEU A 137 -7.44 -0.34 4.56
C LEU A 137 -6.22 -0.85 5.35
N ALA A 138 -5.01 -0.72 4.78
CA ALA A 138 -3.78 -1.23 5.38
C ALA A 138 -2.69 -0.17 5.45
N ALA A 139 -1.97 -0.14 6.57
CA ALA A 139 -0.78 0.67 6.79
C ALA A 139 0.35 -0.18 7.40
N TYR A 140 1.58 0.28 7.21
CA TYR A 140 2.78 -0.41 7.69
C TYR A 140 3.74 0.58 8.34
N LEU A 141 4.24 0.22 9.51
CA LEU A 141 5.16 1.02 10.31
C LEU A 141 6.44 0.24 10.57
N PHE A 142 7.60 0.84 10.30
CA PHE A 142 8.90 0.27 10.64
C PHE A 142 9.60 1.14 11.67
N THR A 143 9.80 0.60 12.88
CA THR A 143 10.48 1.29 13.98
C THR A 143 11.04 0.32 15.01
N ASN A 144 12.17 0.68 15.63
CA ASN A 144 12.73 -0.04 16.77
C ASN A 144 12.27 0.54 18.12
N ASN A 145 11.50 1.63 18.11
CA ASN A 145 11.02 2.28 19.33
C ASN A 145 9.63 1.75 19.68
N ILE A 146 9.53 0.98 20.76
CA ILE A 146 8.27 0.34 21.17
C ILE A 146 7.18 1.37 21.49
N GLN A 147 7.52 2.51 22.10
CA GLN A 147 6.53 3.55 22.42
C GLN A 147 5.98 4.20 21.15
N ARG A 148 6.83 4.39 20.12
CA ARG A 148 6.41 4.87 18.80
C ARG A 148 5.53 3.85 18.10
N SER A 149 5.83 2.55 18.21
CA SER A 149 4.98 1.49 17.66
C SER A 149 3.55 1.64 18.16
N TRP A 150 3.35 1.75 19.48
CA TRP A 150 2.01 1.94 20.05
C TRP A 150 1.35 3.24 19.59
N ARG A 151 2.00 4.40 19.80
CA ARG A 151 1.41 5.70 19.46
C ARG A 151 1.00 5.80 17.99
N VAL A 152 1.88 5.39 17.09
CA VAL A 152 1.61 5.51 15.65
C VAL A 152 0.58 4.47 15.22
N SER A 153 0.65 3.23 15.70
CA SER A 153 -0.36 2.21 15.36
C SER A 153 -1.76 2.59 15.81
N GLU A 154 -1.92 3.18 17.00
CA GLU A 154 -3.21 3.64 17.50
C GLU A 154 -3.73 4.89 16.78
N ALA A 155 -2.83 5.79 16.36
CA ALA A 155 -3.19 7.03 15.68
C ALA A 155 -3.50 6.85 14.19
N LEU A 156 -3.06 5.75 13.57
CA LEU A 156 -3.31 5.45 12.16
C LEU A 156 -4.77 5.04 11.95
N GLU A 157 -5.47 5.77 11.08
CA GLU A 157 -6.87 5.51 10.73
C GLU A 157 -6.99 4.42 9.66
N TYR A 158 -6.48 3.23 9.98
CA TYR A 158 -6.45 2.06 9.11
C TYR A 158 -6.98 0.81 9.82
N GLY A 159 -7.74 -0.02 9.11
CA GLY A 159 -8.27 -1.26 9.70
C GLY A 159 -7.21 -2.32 9.97
N ILE A 160 -6.05 -2.24 9.29
CA ILE A 160 -4.91 -3.14 9.43
C ILE A 160 -3.63 -2.32 9.57
N VAL A 161 -2.84 -2.61 10.61
CA VAL A 161 -1.52 -1.98 10.81
C VAL A 161 -0.46 -3.06 11.05
N GLY A 162 0.48 -3.20 10.11
CA GLY A 162 1.66 -4.05 10.26
C GLY A 162 2.81 -3.29 10.92
N VAL A 163 3.36 -3.81 12.02
CA VAL A 163 4.53 -3.23 12.71
C VAL A 163 5.75 -4.10 12.47
N ASN A 164 6.75 -3.55 11.79
CA ASN A 164 7.96 -4.26 11.34
C ASN A 164 7.69 -5.50 10.47
N GLU A 165 6.48 -5.63 9.93
CA GLU A 165 6.05 -6.70 9.06
C GLU A 165 5.28 -6.10 7.88
N GLY A 166 5.59 -6.57 6.67
CA GLY A 166 4.99 -6.12 5.42
C GLY A 166 4.00 -7.12 4.80
N ILE A 167 3.82 -8.29 5.40
CA ILE A 167 2.91 -9.33 4.94
C ILE A 167 1.96 -9.67 6.09
N TYR A 168 0.68 -9.35 5.93
CA TYR A 168 -0.33 -9.49 6.98
C TYR A 168 -1.41 -10.56 6.67
N SER A 169 -1.34 -11.27 5.56
CA SER A 169 -2.42 -12.20 5.18
C SER A 169 -2.53 -13.39 6.13
N TYR A 170 -3.51 -13.33 7.04
CA TYR A 170 -3.82 -14.40 8.00
C TYR A 170 -5.33 -14.50 8.23
N GLU A 171 -5.89 -15.70 8.10
CA GLU A 171 -7.33 -15.96 8.04
C GLU A 171 -8.05 -15.78 9.38
N VAL A 172 -7.34 -15.93 10.51
CA VAL A 172 -7.94 -15.78 11.85
C VAL A 172 -7.84 -14.36 12.40
N ALA A 173 -7.24 -13.43 11.66
CA ALA A 173 -7.22 -12.02 11.99
C ALA A 173 -8.29 -11.25 11.17
N PRO A 174 -8.93 -10.22 11.74
CA PRO A 174 -9.94 -9.47 10.99
C PRO A 174 -9.30 -8.71 9.84
N PHE A 175 -9.95 -8.75 8.68
CA PHE A 175 -9.58 -8.03 7.48
C PHE A 175 -10.69 -7.04 7.09
N GLY A 176 -10.35 -5.81 6.77
CA GLY A 176 -11.30 -4.77 6.41
C GLY A 176 -10.80 -3.40 6.80
N GLY A 177 -11.38 -2.35 6.22
CA GLY A 177 -10.88 -0.98 6.36
C GLY A 177 -11.71 -0.07 7.26
N PHE A 178 -11.30 1.19 7.29
CA PHE A 178 -12.09 2.33 7.75
C PHE A 178 -12.43 3.25 6.57
N LYS A 179 -13.22 4.29 6.83
CA LYS A 179 -13.56 5.35 5.86
C LYS A 179 -14.21 4.77 4.60
N GLN A 180 -13.75 5.18 3.41
CA GLN A 180 -14.27 4.69 2.14
C GLN A 180 -13.67 3.34 1.73
N SER A 181 -12.82 2.72 2.55
CA SER A 181 -12.29 1.38 2.28
C SER A 181 -13.24 0.24 2.67
N GLY A 182 -14.47 0.56 3.06
CA GLY A 182 -15.54 -0.42 3.26
C GLY A 182 -16.10 -0.46 4.68
N LEU A 183 -17.07 -1.35 4.87
CA LEU A 183 -17.75 -1.62 6.14
C LEU A 183 -17.62 -3.11 6.48
N GLY A 184 -17.76 -3.43 7.76
CA GLY A 184 -17.67 -4.80 8.26
C GLY A 184 -16.25 -5.36 8.30
N ARG A 185 -16.12 -6.64 8.66
CA ARG A 185 -14.84 -7.37 8.66
C ARG A 185 -15.01 -8.75 8.03
N GLU A 186 -13.98 -9.21 7.34
CA GLU A 186 -13.85 -10.56 6.80
C GLU A 186 -12.80 -11.36 7.61
N GLY A 187 -12.91 -12.68 7.60
CA GLY A 187 -12.02 -13.56 8.38
C GLY A 187 -12.21 -13.44 9.89
N SER A 188 -11.33 -14.09 10.64
CA SER A 188 -11.41 -14.22 12.11
C SER A 188 -12.75 -14.74 12.62
N LYS A 189 -12.99 -14.59 13.93
CA LYS A 189 -14.31 -14.84 14.52
C LYS A 189 -15.35 -13.78 14.16
N TYR A 190 -14.93 -12.58 13.74
CA TYR A 190 -15.84 -11.46 13.46
C TYR A 190 -16.48 -11.55 12.07
N GLY A 191 -15.85 -12.23 11.11
CA GLY A 191 -16.35 -12.29 9.74
C GLY A 191 -17.69 -12.98 9.60
N LEU A 192 -18.05 -13.86 10.54
CA LEU A 192 -19.37 -14.51 10.53
C LEU A 192 -20.49 -13.53 10.91
N ASP A 193 -20.20 -12.50 11.72
CA ASP A 193 -21.20 -11.56 12.23
C ASP A 193 -21.89 -10.77 11.09
N GLU A 194 -21.20 -10.56 9.95
CA GLU A 194 -21.75 -9.91 8.74
C GLU A 194 -22.82 -10.74 8.01
N TYR A 195 -22.95 -12.03 8.36
CA TYR A 195 -23.89 -12.97 7.74
C TYR A 195 -24.96 -13.50 8.72
N LEU A 196 -24.97 -13.00 9.96
CA LEU A 196 -25.88 -13.45 11.02
C LEU A 196 -26.98 -12.42 11.30
N GLU A 197 -28.13 -12.91 11.74
CA GLU A 197 -29.26 -12.09 12.20
C GLU A 197 -29.51 -12.33 13.69
N ILE A 198 -29.56 -11.27 14.49
CA ILE A 198 -29.80 -11.37 15.93
C ILE A 198 -31.29 -11.50 16.20
N LYS A 199 -31.69 -12.58 16.87
CA LYS A 199 -33.08 -12.82 17.28
C LYS A 199 -33.21 -12.97 18.80
N CYS A 200 -33.95 -12.07 19.42
CA CYS A 200 -34.38 -12.21 20.81
C CYS A 200 -35.68 -13.03 20.85
N ILE A 201 -35.73 -14.07 21.67
CA ILE A 201 -36.94 -14.86 21.93
C ILE A 201 -37.31 -14.71 23.40
N CYS A 202 -38.42 -14.00 23.67
CA CYS A 202 -38.98 -13.87 25.01
C CYS A 202 -40.13 -14.86 25.17
N MET A 203 -39.86 -16.00 25.82
CA MET A 203 -40.89 -17.00 26.11
C MET A 203 -41.51 -16.72 27.48
N GLY A 204 -42.70 -16.12 27.48
CA GLY A 204 -43.54 -15.94 28.67
C GLY A 204 -44.67 -16.97 28.73
N ASN A 205 -45.16 -17.28 29.93
CA ASN A 205 -46.31 -18.17 30.19
C ASN A 205 -46.23 -19.52 29.44
N MET A 206 -45.14 -20.27 29.62
CA MET A 206 -45.01 -21.64 29.08
C MET A 206 -45.80 -22.69 29.90
N GLY A 207 -47.01 -22.32 30.33
CA GLY A 207 -47.97 -23.17 31.05
C GLY A 207 -49.15 -23.54 30.17
#